data_AF-A0A8B9Q9X0-F1
#
_entry.id   AF-A0A8B9Q9X0-F1
#
_cell.length_a   1.000
_cell.length_b   1.000
_cell.length_c   1.000
_cell.angle_alpha   90.00
_cell.angle_beta   90.00
_cell.angle_gamma   90.00
#
_symmetry.space_group_name_H-M   'P 1'
#
loop_
_entity.id
_entity.type
_entity.pdbx_description
1 polymer ?
#
loop_
_entity_poly.entity_id
_entity_poly.type
_entity_poly.pdbx_seq_one_letter_code
_entity_poly.pdbx_strand_id
1 'polypeptide(L)'
;MYHSSTQRRHWTFRSDEELARCRVDANRKFRSKAVAGGKVQQTDPFLLEPLEELTICKYYEKRLLDFCAVFKPSMPRSVVTRYPMLENPEVLRKTADDFLNRVALTDAYLLFTPSQIALTAILSSASRAGINMESYLSESLMLKENRTSLAKLLDGMKCMKNLIKKYELPRPEEVAALKQKLEKCHSSELSLIINPKKRKGYEDDEYITKKSKMDEEEWTDDDLVDSL
;
A
#
# COMPACT_ATOMS: atom_id res chain seq x y z
N MET A 1 7.03 -12.00 -10.04
CA MET A 1 7.96 -11.67 -8.93
C MET A 1 8.03 -10.15 -8.77
N TYR A 2 8.33 -9.62 -7.57
CA TYR A 2 8.31 -8.16 -7.31
C TYR A 2 9.20 -7.37 -8.29
N HIS A 3 10.39 -7.88 -8.62
CA HIS A 3 11.35 -7.19 -9.49
C HIS A 3 10.83 -6.93 -10.92
N SER A 4 9.84 -7.68 -11.40
CA SER A 4 9.20 -7.50 -12.70
C SER A 4 7.76 -6.95 -12.59
N SER A 5 7.32 -6.60 -11.39
CA SER A 5 5.94 -6.18 -11.11
C SER A 5 5.65 -4.74 -11.56
N THR A 6 4.36 -4.46 -11.81
CA THR A 6 3.85 -3.10 -12.01
C THR A 6 3.98 -2.25 -10.76
N GLN A 7 3.89 -2.86 -9.56
CA GLN A 7 4.12 -2.17 -8.30
C GLN A 7 5.50 -1.52 -8.27
N ARG A 8 6.56 -2.28 -8.54
CA ARG A 8 7.93 -1.74 -8.57
C ARG A 8 8.10 -0.63 -9.61
N ARG A 9 7.49 -0.78 -10.79
CA ARG A 9 7.68 0.15 -11.92
C ARG A 9 6.95 1.47 -11.73
N HIS A 10 5.74 1.45 -11.15
CA HIS A 10 4.83 2.61 -11.17
C HIS A 10 4.37 3.05 -9.79
N TRP A 11 4.51 2.21 -8.76
CA TRP A 11 3.96 2.43 -7.41
C TRP A 11 5.01 2.24 -6.31
N THR A 12 6.28 2.44 -6.65
CA THR A 12 7.38 2.52 -5.69
C THR A 12 8.18 3.79 -5.98
N PHE A 13 7.93 4.81 -5.18
CA PHE A 13 8.51 6.14 -5.31
C PHE A 13 9.90 6.19 -4.66
N ARG A 14 10.72 7.12 -5.12
CA ARG A 14 12.10 7.29 -4.67
C ARG A 14 12.19 8.00 -3.32
N SER A 15 11.22 8.85 -3.00
CA SER A 15 11.18 9.61 -1.76
C SER A 15 9.77 10.09 -1.39
N ASP A 16 9.62 10.51 -0.14
CA ASP A 16 8.38 11.11 0.38
C ASP A 16 8.02 12.40 -0.39
N GLU A 17 9.03 13.19 -0.78
CA GLU A 17 8.83 14.42 -1.56
C GLU A 17 8.30 14.15 -2.98
N GLU A 18 8.65 13.02 -3.59
CA GLU A 18 8.06 12.60 -4.87
C GLU A 18 6.57 12.28 -4.70
N LEU A 19 6.23 11.48 -3.68
CA LEU A 19 4.85 11.11 -3.38
C LEU A 19 4.01 12.34 -3.00
N ALA A 20 4.55 13.25 -2.18
CA ALA A 20 3.90 14.51 -1.81
C ALA A 20 3.62 15.38 -3.04
N ARG A 21 4.56 15.47 -3.99
CA ARG A 21 4.35 16.20 -5.25
C ARG A 21 3.24 15.59 -6.09
N CYS A 22 3.16 14.26 -6.18
CA CYS A 22 2.07 13.58 -6.88
C CYS A 22 0.70 13.91 -6.27
N ARG A 23 0.59 13.95 -4.94
CA ARG A 23 -0.65 14.32 -4.23
C ARG A 23 -1.04 15.78 -4.50
N VAL A 24 -0.09 16.70 -4.40
CA VAL A 24 -0.32 18.13 -4.67
C VAL A 24 -0.74 18.35 -6.13
N ASP A 25 -0.12 17.65 -7.08
CA ASP A 25 -0.51 17.72 -8.49
C ASP A 25 -1.92 17.18 -8.73
N ALA A 26 -2.30 16.07 -8.09
CA ALA A 26 -3.66 15.53 -8.18
C ALA A 26 -4.72 16.51 -7.65
N ASN A 27 -4.49 17.09 -6.46
CA ASN A 27 -5.36 18.11 -5.88
C ASN A 27 -5.46 19.34 -6.79
N ARG A 28 -4.32 19.85 -7.30
CA ARG A 28 -4.30 20.98 -8.23
C ARG A 28 -5.10 20.70 -9.50
N LYS A 29 -4.91 19.53 -10.11
CA LYS A 29 -5.66 19.10 -11.31
C LYS A 29 -7.17 19.11 -11.05
N PHE A 30 -7.61 18.59 -9.91
CA PHE A 30 -9.02 18.62 -9.52
C PHE A 30 -9.53 20.07 -9.38
N ARG A 31 -8.82 20.91 -8.63
CA ARG A 31 -9.20 22.33 -8.43
C ARG A 31 -9.28 23.10 -9.74
N SER A 32 -8.29 22.96 -10.62
CA SER A 32 -8.30 23.61 -11.94
C SER A 32 -9.51 23.16 -12.78
N LYS A 33 -9.86 21.88 -12.74
CA LYS A 33 -11.03 21.35 -13.45
C LYS A 33 -12.35 21.87 -12.87
N ALA A 34 -12.47 21.92 -11.54
CA ALA A 34 -13.66 22.44 -10.86
C ALA A 34 -13.91 23.91 -11.21
N VAL A 35 -12.84 24.71 -11.23
CA VAL A 35 -12.89 26.14 -11.59
C VAL A 35 -13.23 26.35 -13.06
N ALA A 36 -12.66 25.54 -13.96
CA ALA A 36 -13.03 25.57 -15.37
C ALA A 36 -14.51 25.24 -15.62
N GLY A 37 -15.17 24.55 -14.67
CA GLY A 37 -16.61 24.29 -14.68
C GLY A 37 -17.49 25.50 -14.33
N GLY A 38 -16.90 26.64 -13.94
CA GLY A 38 -17.57 27.94 -13.79
C GLY A 38 -18.44 28.11 -12.53
N LYS A 39 -18.61 27.06 -11.72
CA LYS A 39 -19.44 27.09 -10.49
C LYS A 39 -18.63 27.21 -9.19
N VAL A 40 -17.30 27.14 -9.29
CA VAL A 40 -16.37 27.05 -8.15
C VAL A 40 -15.22 28.03 -8.39
N GLN A 41 -14.86 28.79 -7.36
CA GLN A 41 -13.68 29.67 -7.37
C GLN A 41 -12.48 28.94 -6.73
N GLN A 42 -11.26 29.31 -7.14
CA GLN A 42 -10.04 28.70 -6.56
C GLN A 42 -9.93 28.90 -5.04
N THR A 43 -10.50 29.99 -4.53
CA THR A 43 -10.49 30.40 -3.13
C THR A 43 -11.67 29.86 -2.33
N ASP A 44 -12.52 29.02 -2.93
CA ASP A 44 -13.70 28.51 -2.24
C ASP A 44 -13.29 27.67 -1.03
N PRO A 45 -13.77 28.03 0.19
CA PRO A 45 -13.28 27.45 1.43
C PRO A 45 -13.69 25.98 1.59
N PHE A 46 -14.62 25.49 0.75
CA PHE A 46 -15.01 24.09 0.75
C PHE A 46 -14.05 23.19 -0.03
N LEU A 47 -13.18 23.73 -0.89
CA LEU A 47 -12.17 22.92 -1.58
C LEU A 47 -11.11 22.41 -0.60
N LEU A 48 -10.84 21.10 -0.66
CA LEU A 48 -9.83 20.49 0.19
C LEU A 48 -8.43 20.91 -0.21
N GLU A 49 -7.58 21.13 0.78
CA GLU A 49 -6.13 21.25 0.65
C GLU A 49 -5.48 19.85 0.64
N PRO A 50 -4.27 19.69 0.06
CA PRO A 50 -3.60 18.38 0.00
C PRO A 50 -3.42 17.69 1.36
N LEU A 51 -3.19 18.46 2.42
CA LEU A 51 -3.06 17.91 3.77
C LEU A 51 -4.41 17.42 4.32
N GLU A 52 -5.49 18.15 4.04
CA GLU A 52 -6.84 17.76 4.44
C GLU A 52 -7.28 16.48 3.72
N GLU A 53 -6.99 16.36 2.43
CA GLU A 53 -7.21 15.11 1.67
C GLU A 53 -6.44 13.94 2.30
N LEU A 54 -5.18 14.15 2.67
CA LEU A 54 -4.37 13.13 3.31
C LEU A 54 -4.97 12.70 4.66
N THR A 55 -5.47 13.64 5.48
CA THR A 55 -6.16 13.35 6.74
C THR A 55 -7.40 12.47 6.52
N ILE A 56 -8.21 12.79 5.51
CA ILE A 56 -9.38 12.00 5.14
C ILE A 56 -8.98 10.60 4.65
N CYS A 57 -7.96 10.51 3.80
CA CYS A 57 -7.43 9.24 3.29
C CYS A 57 -6.98 8.32 4.44
N LYS A 58 -6.17 8.84 5.37
CA LYS A 58 -5.73 8.09 6.57
C LYS A 58 -6.90 7.58 7.40
N TYR A 59 -7.95 8.40 7.54
CA TYR A 59 -9.14 7.99 8.28
C TYR A 59 -9.87 6.84 7.59
N TYR A 60 -10.11 6.92 6.27
CA TYR A 60 -10.79 5.85 5.53
C TYR A 60 -9.93 4.60 5.40
N GLU A 61 -8.62 4.73 5.28
CA GLU A 61 -7.67 3.61 5.31
C GLU A 61 -7.76 2.84 6.63
N LYS A 62 -7.74 3.54 7.77
CA LYS A 62 -7.96 2.90 9.07
C LYS A 62 -9.30 2.19 9.13
N ARG A 63 -10.38 2.84 8.70
CA ARG A 63 -11.72 2.22 8.67
C ARG A 63 -11.78 0.99 7.77
N LEU A 64 -11.06 1.00 6.65
CA LEU A 64 -10.97 -0.14 5.76
C LEU A 64 -10.24 -1.31 6.44
N LEU A 65 -9.14 -1.04 7.15
CA LEU A 65 -8.44 -2.06 7.93
C LEU A 65 -9.32 -2.63 9.05
N ASP A 66 -10.02 -1.77 9.79
CA ASP A 66 -10.96 -2.17 10.84
C ASP A 66 -12.11 -3.01 10.24
N PHE A 67 -12.63 -2.64 9.07
CA PHE A 67 -13.64 -3.40 8.34
C PHE A 67 -13.12 -4.78 7.92
N CYS A 68 -11.94 -4.85 7.31
CA CYS A 68 -11.31 -6.10 6.89
C CYS A 68 -11.04 -7.05 8.07
N ALA A 69 -10.74 -6.52 9.25
CA ALA A 69 -10.50 -7.31 10.45
C ALA A 69 -11.76 -8.05 10.97
N VAL A 70 -12.94 -7.52 10.66
CA VAL A 70 -14.24 -8.09 11.10
C VAL A 70 -14.85 -8.99 10.02
N PHE A 71 -14.27 -9.03 8.81
CA PHE A 71 -14.78 -9.82 7.69
C PHE A 71 -14.83 -11.32 8.04
N LYS A 72 -15.91 -11.98 7.62
CA LYS A 72 -16.11 -13.44 7.75
C LYS A 72 -16.25 -14.05 6.35
N PRO A 73 -15.44 -15.07 5.98
CA PRO A 73 -14.39 -15.69 6.80
C PRO A 73 -13.18 -14.77 7.06
N SER A 74 -12.46 -15.04 8.15
CA SER A 74 -11.29 -14.27 8.55
C SER A 74 -10.25 -14.24 7.42
N MET A 75 -9.87 -13.05 6.95
CA MET A 75 -8.82 -12.89 5.94
C MET A 75 -7.45 -13.27 6.53
N PRO A 76 -6.80 -14.36 6.08
CA PRO A 76 -5.55 -14.80 6.67
C PRO A 76 -4.38 -13.89 6.26
N ARG A 77 -3.52 -13.54 7.23
CA ARG A 77 -2.20 -12.93 6.98
C ARG A 77 -1.13 -13.99 7.23
N SER A 78 -0.24 -14.21 6.27
CA SER A 78 0.83 -15.21 6.39
C SER A 78 2.17 -14.53 6.73
N VAL A 79 2.73 -14.84 7.90
CA VAL A 79 4.14 -14.55 8.24
C VAL A 79 4.86 -15.89 8.40
N VAL A 80 5.85 -16.16 7.55
CA VAL A 80 6.68 -17.37 7.59
C VAL A 80 8.15 -16.95 7.66
N THR A 81 8.91 -17.46 8.63
CA THR A 81 10.36 -17.24 8.77
C THR A 81 11.09 -18.58 8.85
N ARG A 82 12.21 -18.73 8.13
CA ARG A 82 13.05 -19.95 8.13
C ARG A 82 14.44 -19.70 8.73
N TYR A 83 14.51 -19.13 9.94
CA TYR A 83 15.80 -18.89 10.61
C TYR A 83 16.08 -19.99 11.65
N PRO A 84 17.07 -20.89 11.45
CA PRO A 84 17.28 -22.07 12.29
C PRO A 84 17.72 -21.78 13.73
N MET A 85 18.33 -20.60 13.98
CA MET A 85 18.79 -20.18 15.32
C MET A 85 17.67 -19.57 16.17
N LEU A 86 16.45 -19.46 15.64
CA LEU A 86 15.28 -18.98 16.37
C LEU A 86 14.49 -20.18 16.88
N GLU A 87 14.71 -20.56 18.13
CA GLU A 87 14.09 -21.76 18.74
C GLU A 87 12.55 -21.76 18.67
N ASN A 88 11.91 -20.58 18.72
CA ASN A 88 10.47 -20.45 18.52
C ASN A 88 10.09 -19.17 17.74
N PRO A 89 9.90 -19.24 16.41
CA PRO A 89 9.57 -18.08 15.57
C PRO A 89 8.19 -17.47 15.88
N GLU A 90 7.30 -18.25 16.49
CA GLU A 90 5.96 -17.82 16.89
C GLU A 90 5.99 -16.64 17.85
N VAL A 91 7.03 -16.56 18.69
CA VAL A 91 7.22 -15.50 19.70
C VAL A 91 7.32 -14.12 19.03
N LEU A 92 7.89 -14.08 17.82
CA LEU A 92 8.03 -12.83 17.07
C LEU A 92 6.76 -12.44 16.33
N ARG A 93 5.86 -13.38 16.02
CA ARG A 93 4.74 -13.14 15.12
C ARG A 93 3.85 -11.99 15.58
N LYS A 94 3.40 -12.01 16.84
CA LYS A 94 2.52 -10.95 17.36
C LYS A 94 3.15 -9.57 17.22
N THR A 95 4.42 -9.45 17.59
CA THR A 95 5.15 -8.18 17.51
C THR A 95 5.39 -7.74 16.07
N ALA A 96 5.63 -8.70 15.16
CA ALA A 96 5.84 -8.43 13.75
C ALA A 96 4.53 -8.00 13.08
N ASP A 97 3.41 -8.64 13.42
CA ASP A 97 2.08 -8.27 12.95
C ASP A 97 1.67 -6.89 13.44
N ASP A 98 1.94 -6.55 14.71
CA ASP A 98 1.74 -5.20 15.24
C ASP A 98 2.57 -4.16 14.47
N PHE A 99 3.82 -4.49 14.13
CA PHE A 99 4.65 -3.64 13.31
C PHE A 99 4.07 -3.46 11.90
N LEU A 100 3.67 -4.55 11.24
CA LEU A 100 3.06 -4.53 9.90
C LEU A 100 1.76 -3.73 9.87
N ASN A 101 0.91 -3.87 10.89
CA ASN A 101 -0.31 -3.07 11.03
C ASN A 101 0.00 -1.57 11.10
N ARG A 102 1.05 -1.18 11.82
CA ARG A 102 1.47 0.22 11.90
C ARG A 102 2.10 0.72 10.59
N VAL A 103 2.89 -0.11 9.92
CA VAL A 103 3.48 0.22 8.61
C VAL A 103 2.40 0.43 7.56
N ALA A 104 1.37 -0.40 7.57
CA ALA A 104 0.26 -0.35 6.61
C ALA A 104 -0.54 0.96 6.67
N LEU A 105 -0.46 1.71 7.78
CA LEU A 105 -1.08 3.03 7.92
C LEU A 105 -0.19 4.17 7.40
N THR A 106 0.99 3.85 6.86
CA THR A 106 1.98 4.83 6.39
C THR A 106 2.27 4.64 4.91
N ASP A 107 2.97 5.61 4.33
CA ASP A 107 3.40 5.57 2.93
C ASP A 107 4.49 4.52 2.64
N ALA A 108 4.88 3.72 3.64
CA ALA A 108 5.93 2.71 3.48
C ALA A 108 5.66 1.72 2.34
N TYR A 109 4.41 1.36 2.05
CA TYR A 109 4.06 0.44 0.95
C TYR A 109 4.32 1.04 -0.44
N LEU A 110 4.43 2.36 -0.51
CA LEU A 110 4.75 3.12 -1.71
C LEU A 110 6.24 3.50 -1.77
N LEU A 111 7.01 3.29 -0.71
CA LEU A 111 8.41 3.72 -0.59
C LEU A 111 9.40 2.54 -0.49
N PHE A 112 8.95 1.40 0.03
CA PHE A 112 9.81 0.24 0.30
C PHE A 112 9.27 -1.02 -0.35
N THR A 113 10.19 -1.93 -0.67
CA THR A 113 9.82 -3.24 -1.21
C THR A 113 9.15 -4.11 -0.13
N PRO A 114 8.26 -5.04 -0.51
CA PRO A 114 7.64 -5.97 0.43
C PRO A 114 8.66 -6.77 1.26
N SER A 115 9.78 -7.17 0.64
CA SER A 115 10.87 -7.87 1.33
C SER A 115 11.55 -7.01 2.41
N GLN A 116 11.78 -5.72 2.14
CA GLN A 116 12.32 -4.80 3.14
C GLN A 116 11.36 -4.58 4.29
N ILE A 117 10.06 -4.44 4.00
CA ILE A 117 9.01 -4.26 5.03
C ILE A 117 8.96 -5.49 5.94
N ALA A 118 8.88 -6.69 5.36
CA ALA A 118 8.83 -7.95 6.10
C ALA A 118 10.09 -8.16 6.95
N LEU A 119 11.28 -7.94 6.38
CA LEU A 119 12.55 -8.07 7.09
C LEU A 119 12.64 -7.07 8.25
N THR A 120 12.19 -5.84 8.05
CA THR A 120 12.16 -4.82 9.10
C THR A 120 11.22 -5.19 10.23
N ALA A 121 10.06 -5.77 9.92
CA ALA A 121 9.11 -6.25 10.93
C ALA A 121 9.74 -7.34 11.80
N ILE A 122 10.38 -8.33 11.19
CA ILE A 122 11.03 -9.46 11.89
C ILE A 122 12.20 -8.96 12.75
N LEU A 123 13.10 -8.15 12.19
CA LEU A 123 14.27 -7.62 12.92
C LEU A 123 13.86 -6.68 14.05
N SER A 124 12.84 -5.86 13.85
CA SER A 124 12.31 -4.99 14.91
C SER A 124 11.67 -5.80 16.04
N SER A 125 11.05 -6.93 15.71
CA SER A 125 10.44 -7.84 16.68
C SER A 125 11.49 -8.58 17.49
N ALA A 126 12.51 -9.13 16.85
CA ALA A 126 13.62 -9.79 17.53
C ALA A 126 14.39 -8.84 18.44
N SER A 127 14.68 -7.62 17.95
CA SER A 127 15.34 -6.59 18.77
C SER A 127 14.53 -6.26 20.04
N ARG A 128 13.19 -6.23 19.96
CA ARG A 128 12.32 -6.06 21.13
C ARG A 128 12.31 -7.28 22.06
N ALA A 129 12.49 -8.48 21.52
CA ALA A 129 12.60 -9.72 22.28
C ALA A 129 14.01 -9.96 22.85
N GLY A 130 14.96 -9.04 22.66
CA GLY A 130 16.35 -9.20 23.11
C GLY A 130 17.19 -10.15 22.25
N ILE A 131 16.70 -10.56 21.09
CA ILE A 131 17.37 -11.49 20.18
C ILE A 131 18.22 -10.70 19.19
N ASN A 132 19.53 -10.96 19.17
CA ASN A 132 20.43 -10.37 18.18
C ASN A 132 20.37 -11.17 16.86
N MET A 133 19.86 -10.55 15.80
CA MET A 133 19.84 -11.11 14.44
C MET A 133 20.78 -10.39 13.48
N GLU A 134 21.79 -9.68 13.97
CA GLU A 134 22.80 -9.03 13.13
C GLU A 134 23.61 -10.04 12.30
N SER A 135 23.92 -11.21 12.88
CA SER A 135 24.54 -12.34 12.18
C SER A 135 23.70 -12.84 11.01
N TYR A 136 22.36 -12.77 11.08
CA TYR A 136 21.49 -13.13 9.96
C TYR A 136 21.69 -12.19 8.75
N LEU A 137 21.86 -10.88 9.00
CA LEU A 137 22.11 -9.91 7.94
C LEU A 137 23.48 -10.08 7.30
N SER A 138 24.51 -10.34 8.11
CA SER A 138 25.89 -10.44 7.63
C SER A 138 26.21 -11.80 7.01
N GLU A 139 25.76 -12.90 7.62
CA GLU A 139 26.10 -14.28 7.23
C GLU A 139 25.06 -14.90 6.31
N SER A 140 23.76 -14.81 6.62
CA SER A 140 22.72 -15.50 5.83
C SER A 140 22.30 -14.74 4.57
N LEU A 141 22.34 -13.41 4.58
CA LEU A 141 22.06 -12.57 3.41
C LEU A 141 23.32 -12.21 2.60
N MET A 142 24.49 -12.72 2.99
CA MET A 142 25.79 -12.47 2.33
C MET A 142 26.12 -10.98 2.15
N LEU A 143 25.55 -10.09 2.99
CA LEU A 143 25.73 -8.64 2.85
C LEU A 143 27.09 -8.15 3.39
N LYS A 144 27.89 -9.04 3.98
CA LYS A 144 29.23 -8.72 4.51
C LYS A 144 30.18 -8.20 3.42
N GLU A 145 30.04 -8.71 2.19
CA GLU A 145 30.86 -8.31 1.04
C GLU A 145 30.36 -7.01 0.37
N ASN A 146 29.06 -6.69 0.52
CA ASN A 146 28.43 -5.53 -0.10
C ASN A 146 27.98 -4.51 0.95
N ARG A 147 28.96 -3.89 1.62
CA ARG A 147 28.74 -2.92 2.71
C ARG A 147 27.81 -1.77 2.32
N THR A 148 27.87 -1.32 1.07
CA THR A 148 27.01 -0.23 0.56
C THR A 148 25.55 -0.65 0.51
N SER A 149 25.26 -1.90 0.13
CA SER A 149 23.89 -2.42 0.09
C SER A 149 23.34 -2.68 1.50
N LEU A 150 24.20 -3.14 2.42
CA LEU A 150 23.85 -3.27 3.84
C LEU A 150 23.49 -1.91 4.46
N ALA A 151 24.30 -0.88 4.22
CA ALA A 151 24.04 0.48 4.72
C ALA A 151 22.69 1.00 4.22
N LYS A 152 22.41 0.88 2.91
CA LYS A 152 21.11 1.26 2.33
C LYS A 152 19.93 0.52 2.95
N LEU A 153 20.10 -0.76 3.27
CA LEU A 153 19.07 -1.55 3.94
C LEU A 153 18.80 -1.03 5.36
N LEU A 154 19.85 -0.81 6.14
CA LEU A 154 19.76 -0.29 7.51
C LEU A 154 19.16 1.13 7.55
N ASP A 155 19.53 1.99 6.60
CA ASP A 155 18.94 3.31 6.44
C ASP A 155 17.45 3.21 6.10
N GLY A 156 17.08 2.32 5.17
CA GLY A 156 15.67 2.05 4.84
C GLY A 156 14.86 1.57 6.05
N MET A 157 15.44 0.68 6.87
CA MET A 157 14.84 0.23 8.13
C MET A 157 14.62 1.39 9.11
N LYS A 158 15.61 2.29 9.24
CA LYS A 158 15.51 3.47 10.11
C LYS A 158 14.44 4.44 9.60
N CYS A 159 14.37 4.67 8.30
CA CYS A 159 13.34 5.49 7.67
C CYS A 159 11.93 4.91 7.91
N MET A 160 11.72 3.61 7.72
CA MET A 160 10.44 2.95 8.04
C MET A 160 10.05 3.13 9.51
N LYS A 161 10.98 2.92 10.45
CA LYS A 161 10.73 3.14 11.88
C LYS A 161 10.36 4.61 12.16
N ASN A 162 10.97 5.56 11.46
CA ASN A 162 10.66 6.98 11.61
C ASN A 162 9.28 7.34 11.04
N LEU A 163 8.87 6.76 9.91
CA LEU A 163 7.52 6.95 9.36
C LEU A 163 6.46 6.50 10.37
N ILE A 164 6.64 5.32 10.97
CA ILE A 164 5.75 4.78 11.99
C ILE A 164 5.69 5.67 13.25
N LYS A 165 6.83 6.28 13.62
CA LYS A 165 6.90 7.18 14.79
C LYS A 165 6.21 8.53 14.53
N LYS A 166 6.34 9.06 13.32
CA LYS A 166 5.74 10.33 12.90
C LYS A 166 4.26 10.20 12.54
N TYR A 167 3.74 8.99 12.38
CA TYR A 167 2.35 8.77 12.05
C TYR A 167 1.44 9.22 13.20
N GLU A 168 0.63 10.24 12.91
CA GLU A 168 -0.44 10.70 13.80
C GLU A 168 -1.79 10.26 13.26
N LEU A 169 -2.63 9.74 14.16
CA LEU A 169 -3.98 9.34 13.83
C LEU A 169 -4.87 10.59 13.67
N PRO A 170 -5.66 10.70 12.58
CA PRO A 170 -6.60 11.79 12.40
C PRO A 170 -7.55 11.97 13.59
N ARG A 171 -7.71 13.20 14.08
CA ARG A 171 -8.64 13.50 15.17
C ARG A 171 -10.09 13.40 14.68
N PRO A 172 -11.02 12.79 15.44
CA PRO A 172 -12.40 12.63 15.01
C PRO A 172 -13.12 13.94 14.69
N GLU A 173 -12.84 15.00 15.45
CA GLU A 173 -13.39 16.35 15.26
C GLU A 173 -12.95 16.96 13.93
N GLU A 174 -11.65 16.89 13.64
CA GLU A 174 -11.06 17.35 12.38
C GLU A 174 -11.66 16.57 11.20
N VAL A 175 -11.72 15.24 11.31
CA VAL A 175 -12.33 14.40 10.28
C VAL A 175 -13.81 14.75 10.06
N ALA A 176 -14.57 15.05 11.12
CA ALA A 176 -15.97 15.43 11.00
C ALA A 176 -16.13 16.74 10.21
N ALA A 177 -15.31 17.76 10.50
CA ALA A 177 -15.29 19.01 9.76
C ALA A 177 -14.91 18.79 8.28
N LEU A 178 -13.88 17.97 8.04
CA LEU A 178 -13.41 17.64 6.70
C LEU A 178 -14.43 16.84 5.89
N LYS A 179 -15.20 15.94 6.51
CA LYS A 179 -16.30 15.24 5.85
C LYS A 179 -17.43 16.18 5.44
N GLN A 180 -17.80 17.14 6.30
CA GLN A 180 -18.79 18.15 5.94
C GLN A 180 -18.32 19.01 4.77
N LYS A 181 -17.02 19.34 4.74
CA LYS A 181 -16.36 20.05 3.65
C LYS A 181 -16.37 19.22 2.35
N LEU A 182 -16.03 17.94 2.43
CA LEU A 182 -16.05 16.99 1.30
C LEU A 182 -17.46 16.79 0.72
N GLU A 183 -18.50 16.74 1.56
CA GLU A 183 -19.89 16.61 1.09
C GLU A 183 -20.33 17.82 0.23
N LYS A 184 -19.90 19.03 0.62
CA LYS A 184 -20.12 20.26 -0.16
C LYS A 184 -19.36 20.24 -1.48
N CYS A 185 -18.15 19.68 -1.51
CA CYS A 185 -17.41 19.41 -2.75
C CYS A 185 -18.19 18.46 -3.67
N HIS A 186 -18.68 17.33 -3.16
CA HIS A 186 -19.40 16.34 -3.97
C HIS A 186 -20.76 16.82 -4.46
N SER A 187 -21.50 17.59 -3.65
CA SER A 187 -22.75 18.23 -4.06
C SER A 187 -22.53 19.21 -5.21
N SER A 188 -21.44 19.97 -5.15
CA SER A 188 -21.00 20.86 -6.24
C SER A 188 -20.51 20.08 -7.46
N GLU A 189 -19.82 18.95 -7.27
CA GLU A 189 -19.27 18.09 -8.31
C GLU A 189 -20.33 17.29 -9.08
N LEU A 190 -21.38 16.78 -8.42
CA LEU A 190 -22.54 16.17 -9.09
C LEU A 190 -23.15 17.13 -10.12
N SER A 191 -23.08 18.44 -9.84
CA SER A 191 -23.49 19.49 -10.76
C SER A 191 -22.49 19.77 -11.91
N LEU A 192 -21.23 19.31 -11.79
CA LEU A 192 -20.16 19.40 -12.80
C LEU A 192 -20.11 18.16 -13.71
N ILE A 193 -20.47 16.98 -13.20
CA ILE A 193 -20.50 15.71 -13.97
C ILE A 193 -21.59 15.73 -15.06
N ILE A 194 -22.62 16.58 -14.91
CA ILE A 194 -23.71 16.75 -15.89
C ILE A 194 -23.22 17.39 -17.22
N ASN A 195 -21.96 17.83 -17.33
CA ASN A 195 -21.36 18.23 -18.62
C ASN A 195 -20.50 17.09 -19.21
N PRO A 196 -21.04 16.24 -20.12
CA PRO A 196 -20.33 15.10 -20.67
C PRO A 196 -19.50 15.55 -21.88
N LYS A 197 -18.50 16.41 -21.69
CA LYS A 197 -17.42 16.50 -22.69
C LYS A 197 -16.42 15.41 -22.37
N LYS A 198 -16.68 14.25 -22.99
CA LYS A 198 -15.80 13.09 -23.20
C LYS A 198 -14.57 13.08 -22.28
N ARG A 199 -14.66 12.34 -21.17
CA ARG A 199 -13.45 11.70 -20.63
C ARG A 199 -12.89 10.87 -21.79
N LYS A 200 -11.81 11.35 -22.40
CA LYS A 200 -10.92 10.55 -23.25
C LYS A 200 -10.32 9.49 -22.32
N GLY A 201 -11.09 8.44 -22.10
CA GLY A 201 -10.63 7.24 -21.44
C GLY A 201 -9.61 6.58 -22.35
N TYR A 202 -8.52 6.13 -21.73
CA TYR A 202 -7.68 5.01 -22.15
C TYR A 202 -8.10 4.37 -23.47
N GLU A 203 -7.54 4.85 -24.58
CA GLU A 203 -7.71 4.28 -25.93
C GLU A 203 -6.55 3.34 -26.30
N ASP A 204 -5.89 2.72 -25.31
CA ASP A 204 -4.73 1.85 -25.60
C ASP A 204 -4.66 0.59 -24.72
N ASP A 205 -5.79 0.13 -24.20
CA ASP A 205 -5.92 -1.26 -23.81
C ASP A 205 -6.43 -2.02 -25.02
N GLU A 206 -5.51 -2.65 -25.76
CA GLU A 206 -5.84 -3.70 -26.73
C GLU A 206 -6.83 -4.66 -26.07
N TYR A 207 -8.03 -4.69 -26.65
CA TYR A 207 -9.11 -5.58 -26.28
C TYR A 207 -8.58 -7.02 -26.25
N ILE A 208 -8.40 -7.59 -25.05
CA ILE A 208 -8.30 -9.05 -24.91
C ILE A 208 -9.69 -9.59 -25.28
N THR A 209 -9.85 -9.93 -26.55
CA THR A 209 -11.01 -10.65 -27.04
C THR A 209 -11.16 -11.92 -26.24
N LYS A 210 -12.27 -11.99 -25.51
CA LYS A 210 -12.76 -13.15 -24.79
C LYS A 210 -12.81 -14.33 -25.78
N LYS A 211 -11.83 -15.24 -25.73
CA LYS A 211 -11.89 -16.50 -26.49
C LYS A 211 -13.17 -17.22 -26.07
N SER A 212 -13.98 -17.56 -27.06
CA SER A 212 -15.19 -18.36 -26.91
C SER A 212 -14.84 -19.72 -26.32
N LYS A 213 -15.71 -20.22 -25.43
CA LYS A 213 -15.72 -21.61 -24.97
C LYS A 213 -15.63 -22.53 -26.18
N MET A 214 -14.62 -23.39 -26.19
CA MET A 214 -14.56 -24.57 -27.06
C MET A 214 -14.83 -25.77 -26.14
N ASP A 215 -15.62 -26.70 -26.66
CA ASP A 215 -16.41 -27.69 -25.94
C ASP A 215 -15.64 -28.62 -25.01
N GLU A 216 -16.36 -29.12 -24.00
CA GLU A 216 -15.91 -30.14 -23.06
C GLU A 216 -15.47 -31.40 -23.81
N GLU A 217 -14.18 -31.73 -23.76
CA GLU A 217 -13.72 -33.09 -24.01
C GLU A 217 -14.01 -33.93 -22.77
N GLU A 218 -14.95 -34.85 -22.96
CA GLU A 218 -15.40 -35.90 -22.06
C GLU A 218 -14.21 -36.81 -21.70
N TRP A 219 -13.77 -36.73 -20.44
CA TRP A 219 -12.71 -37.60 -19.92
C TRP A 219 -13.22 -39.04 -19.88
N THR A 220 -12.62 -39.92 -20.68
CA THR A 220 -12.87 -41.37 -20.60
C THR A 220 -11.78 -42.01 -19.74
N ASP A 221 -12.19 -42.74 -18.71
CA ASP A 221 -11.35 -43.32 -17.65
C ASP A 221 -10.81 -44.71 -18.03
N ASP A 222 -10.15 -44.80 -19.17
CA ASP A 222 -9.50 -46.04 -19.62
C ASP A 222 -8.11 -45.71 -20.18
N ASP A 223 -7.09 -45.83 -19.31
CA ASP A 223 -5.83 -46.51 -19.62
C ASP A 223 -4.95 -46.55 -18.37
N LEU A 224 -5.47 -47.23 -17.34
CA LEU A 224 -4.66 -47.79 -16.27
C LEU A 224 -4.29 -49.23 -16.67
N VAL A 225 -3.30 -49.37 -17.54
CA VAL A 225 -2.61 -50.65 -17.74
C VAL A 225 -1.11 -50.41 -17.80
N ASP A 226 -0.43 -50.99 -16.81
CA ASP A 226 1.00 -51.22 -16.72
C ASP A 226 1.65 -51.56 -18.07
N SER A 227 2.91 -51.16 -18.25
CA SER A 227 3.99 -52.14 -18.50
C SER A 227 5.37 -51.47 -18.62
N LEU A 228 6.24 -51.88 -17.67
CA LEU A 228 7.69 -52.16 -17.78
C LEU A 228 8.68 -51.01 -18.02
#